data_AF-A0AAV5Q364-F1
#
_entry.id   AF-A0AAV5Q364-F1
#
_cell.length_a   1.000
_cell.length_b   1.000
_cell.length_c   1.000
_cell.angle_alpha   90.00
_cell.angle_beta   90.00
_cell.angle_gamma   90.00
#
_symmetry.space_group_name_H-M   'P 1'
#
loop_
_entity.id
_entity.type
_entity.pdbx_description
1 polymer ?
#
loop_
_entity_poly.entity_id
_entity_poly.type
_entity_poly.pdbx_seq_one_letter_code
_entity_poly.pdbx_strand_id
1 'polypeptide(L)'
;MLVLALSTLHLPERTASFPSQFLNLLQPGKIDHVISLGNLTSPTLLTYLGELPKSKADFHQVRGEFDESDLPTSLVFQWEGLKVGIINGWSVIPKDDPLALLSVARMMDVDVLLFEGGVEAYTVGGKFFVSPGSGTGVWDGVLHQEEKDNIAKALEARRLVAAGELEKDKNRESSNGKSNEPVEHPDGDSTHQLENSDPPSTLVDTDANKTSSADTSKEEIVKDSNKDPLAGLSVEEIKTLATQDISTFMSPLPSFCLLDIKGIVCTLYFYTLVDEEVKIDKLTYRKED
;
A
#
# COMPACT_ATOMS: atom_id res chain seq x y z
N MET A 1 -12.24 -20.33 5.92
CA MET A 1 -11.49 -20.02 7.15
C MET A 1 -11.09 -18.55 7.17
N LEU A 2 -11.19 -17.84 8.31
CA LEU A 2 -10.87 -16.41 8.45
C LEU A 2 -9.56 -16.18 9.22
N VAL A 3 -8.61 -15.49 8.61
CA VAL A 3 -7.27 -15.23 9.15
C VAL A 3 -7.03 -13.72 9.27
N LEU A 4 -6.44 -13.27 10.39
CA LEU A 4 -5.94 -11.90 10.57
C LEU A 4 -4.43 -11.85 10.30
N ALA A 5 -3.94 -10.84 9.59
CA ALA A 5 -2.50 -10.56 9.44
C ALA A 5 -2.14 -9.11 9.80
N LEU A 6 -1.01 -8.95 10.50
CA LEU A 6 -0.48 -7.71 11.06
C LEU A 6 1.06 -7.65 10.89
N SER A 7 1.61 -6.46 10.61
CA SER A 7 3.05 -6.14 10.62
C SER A 7 3.33 -4.81 11.34
N THR A 8 4.61 -4.49 11.56
CA THR A 8 5.12 -3.16 11.94
C THR A 8 4.46 -2.56 13.18
N LEU A 9 4.34 -3.36 14.26
CA LEU A 9 3.63 -2.93 15.46
C LEU A 9 4.47 -1.98 16.32
N HIS A 10 5.69 -2.38 16.71
CA HIS A 10 6.68 -1.55 17.43
C HIS A 10 6.17 -0.81 18.68
N LEU A 11 5.32 -1.46 19.48
CA LEU A 11 5.00 -1.00 20.84
C LEU A 11 6.01 -1.61 21.83
N PRO A 12 6.63 -0.83 22.74
CA PRO A 12 6.53 0.63 22.91
C PRO A 12 7.59 1.46 22.13
N GLU A 13 8.46 0.84 21.33
CA GLU A 13 9.71 1.45 20.85
C GLU A 13 9.51 2.61 19.85
N ARG A 14 8.47 2.55 19.02
CA ARG A 14 8.16 3.58 18.01
C ARG A 14 6.78 4.20 18.18
N THR A 15 5.88 3.57 18.95
CA THR A 15 4.56 4.13 19.31
C THR A 15 4.13 3.70 20.71
N ALA A 16 3.37 4.56 21.39
CA ALA A 16 2.86 4.31 22.73
C ALA A 16 1.58 3.46 22.77
N SER A 17 0.87 3.28 21.65
CA SER A 17 -0.44 2.63 21.61
C SER A 17 -0.76 1.96 20.27
N PHE A 18 -1.69 1.02 20.31
CA PHE A 18 -2.33 0.40 19.15
C PHE A 18 -3.70 1.06 18.90
N PRO A 19 -4.16 1.25 17.65
CA PRO A 19 -5.38 2.01 17.37
C PRO A 19 -6.65 1.44 18.05
N SER A 20 -7.38 2.28 18.78
CA SER A 20 -8.58 1.86 19.52
C SER A 20 -9.74 1.45 18.62
N GLN A 21 -9.84 2.05 17.43
CA GLN A 21 -10.76 1.66 16.37
C GLN A 21 -10.56 0.18 15.97
N PHE A 22 -9.30 -0.27 15.89
CA PHE A 22 -8.98 -1.66 15.55
C PHE A 22 -9.31 -2.61 16.70
N LEU A 23 -9.06 -2.22 17.96
CA LEU A 23 -9.48 -3.01 19.13
C LEU A 23 -11.00 -3.26 19.16
N ASN A 24 -11.80 -2.27 18.76
CA ASN A 24 -13.27 -2.40 18.70
C ASN A 24 -13.74 -3.37 17.60
N LEU A 25 -12.98 -3.53 16.50
CA LEU A 25 -13.29 -4.46 15.42
C LEU A 25 -12.78 -5.88 15.72
N LEU A 26 -11.55 -5.97 16.22
CA LEU A 26 -10.84 -7.19 16.55
C LEU A 26 -11.31 -7.74 17.90
N GLN A 27 -12.42 -8.48 17.85
CA GLN A 27 -13.07 -9.09 19.01
C GLN A 27 -12.89 -10.62 18.97
N PRO A 28 -12.57 -11.29 20.10
CA PRO A 28 -12.27 -12.72 20.16
C PRO A 28 -13.31 -13.67 19.54
N GLY A 29 -12.83 -14.82 19.06
CA GLY A 29 -13.66 -15.96 18.64
C GLY A 29 -14.30 -15.84 17.25
N LYS A 30 -14.21 -14.68 16.58
CA LYS A 30 -14.58 -14.54 15.16
C LYS A 30 -13.51 -15.05 14.20
N ILE A 31 -12.24 -14.89 14.59
CA ILE A 31 -11.06 -15.21 13.79
C ILE A 31 -10.67 -16.68 14.03
N ASP A 32 -10.25 -17.39 12.98
CA ASP A 32 -9.71 -18.74 13.07
C ASP A 32 -8.22 -18.71 13.43
N HIS A 33 -7.38 -18.02 12.63
CA HIS A 33 -5.95 -17.85 12.88
C HIS A 33 -5.51 -16.38 12.93
N VAL A 34 -4.49 -16.07 13.71
CA VAL A 34 -3.84 -14.74 13.77
C VAL A 34 -2.37 -14.87 13.37
N ILE A 35 -1.91 -13.96 12.53
CA ILE A 35 -0.55 -13.87 12.02
C ILE A 35 0.06 -12.54 12.44
N SER A 36 1.16 -12.60 13.20
CA SER A 36 2.11 -11.51 13.35
C SER A 36 3.29 -11.75 12.42
N LEU A 37 3.55 -10.81 11.51
CA LEU A 37 4.71 -10.80 10.63
C LEU A 37 5.96 -10.23 11.33
N GLY A 38 5.89 -10.04 12.65
CA GLY A 38 6.98 -9.62 13.51
C GLY A 38 6.90 -8.16 13.94
N ASN A 39 7.97 -7.71 14.61
CA ASN A 39 8.07 -6.41 15.28
C ASN A 39 6.98 -6.23 16.35
N LEU A 40 6.75 -7.30 17.12
CA LEU A 40 5.75 -7.44 18.19
C LEU A 40 6.44 -7.64 19.53
N THR A 41 6.98 -6.54 20.03
CA THR A 41 7.79 -6.42 21.25
C THR A 41 6.96 -6.25 22.53
N SER A 42 5.75 -5.71 22.46
CA SER A 42 4.87 -5.49 23.63
C SER A 42 4.24 -6.79 24.15
N PRO A 43 4.52 -7.20 25.41
CA PRO A 43 3.88 -8.38 26.01
C PRO A 43 2.36 -8.22 26.17
N THR A 44 1.87 -7.00 26.34
CA THR A 44 0.43 -6.70 26.44
C THR A 44 -0.27 -6.90 25.10
N LEU A 45 0.31 -6.41 24.00
CA LEU A 45 -0.26 -6.60 22.66
C LEU A 45 -0.15 -8.06 22.22
N LEU A 46 0.96 -8.73 22.52
CA LEU A 46 1.15 -10.18 22.29
C LEU A 46 0.08 -11.01 23.02
N THR A 47 -0.20 -10.69 24.30
CA THR A 47 -1.25 -11.38 25.08
C THR A 47 -2.63 -11.20 24.45
N TYR A 48 -2.97 -9.98 24.04
CA TYR A 48 -4.25 -9.67 23.40
C TYR A 48 -4.40 -10.37 22.04
N LEU A 49 -3.40 -10.28 21.15
CA LEU A 49 -3.44 -10.93 19.83
C LEU A 49 -3.50 -12.46 19.95
N GLY A 50 -2.84 -13.04 20.96
CA GLY A 50 -2.95 -14.46 21.32
C GLY A 50 -4.28 -14.89 21.95
N GLU A 51 -5.22 -13.96 22.18
CA GLU A 51 -6.58 -14.22 22.70
C GLU A 51 -7.69 -13.90 21.68
N LEU A 52 -7.35 -13.35 20.50
CA LEU A 52 -8.26 -13.19 19.38
C LEU A 52 -8.71 -14.50 18.71
N PRO A 53 -7.82 -15.49 18.41
CA PRO A 53 -8.22 -16.72 17.75
C PRO A 53 -8.90 -17.69 18.71
N LYS A 54 -9.58 -18.70 18.17
CA LYS A 54 -10.35 -19.69 18.95
C LYS A 54 -9.49 -20.60 19.83
N SER A 55 -8.21 -20.76 19.49
CA SER A 55 -7.20 -21.46 20.28
C SER A 55 -5.91 -20.66 20.31
N LYS A 56 -5.17 -20.69 21.43
CA LYS A 56 -3.85 -20.05 21.51
C LYS A 56 -2.80 -20.71 20.60
N ALA A 57 -3.06 -21.92 20.11
CA ALA A 57 -2.24 -22.60 19.09
C ALA A 57 -2.44 -22.06 17.67
N ASP A 58 -3.48 -21.23 17.45
CA ASP A 58 -3.81 -20.62 16.17
C ASP A 58 -3.28 -19.17 16.05
N PHE A 59 -2.49 -18.71 17.02
CA PHE A 59 -1.66 -17.51 16.93
C PHE A 59 -0.26 -17.90 16.43
N HIS A 60 0.18 -17.26 15.35
CA HIS A 60 1.45 -17.52 14.67
C HIS A 60 2.26 -16.23 14.58
N GLN A 61 3.56 -16.29 14.92
CA GLN A 61 4.49 -15.18 14.77
C GLN A 61 5.76 -15.62 14.04
N VAL A 62 6.23 -14.76 13.14
CA VAL A 62 7.60 -14.83 12.58
C VAL A 62 8.44 -13.67 13.10
N ARG A 63 9.76 -13.85 13.08
CA ARG A 63 10.74 -12.93 13.67
C ARG A 63 10.95 -11.67 12.82
N GLY A 64 10.48 -10.53 13.32
CA GLY A 64 10.86 -9.20 12.83
C GLY A 64 12.32 -8.85 13.15
N GLU A 65 12.83 -7.78 12.54
CA GLU A 65 14.22 -7.32 12.73
C GLU A 65 14.52 -7.02 14.22
N PHE A 66 13.53 -6.49 14.95
CA PHE A 66 13.64 -6.05 16.34
C PHE A 66 13.10 -7.06 17.36
N ASP A 67 12.62 -8.23 16.92
CA ASP A 67 12.08 -9.28 17.79
C ASP A 67 13.18 -10.20 18.39
N GLU A 68 12.81 -10.90 19.47
CA GLU A 68 13.66 -11.90 20.15
C GLU A 68 14.14 -13.02 19.20
N SER A 69 15.31 -13.59 19.52
CA SER A 69 16.14 -14.32 18.56
C SER A 69 15.72 -15.77 18.26
N ASP A 70 14.81 -16.34 19.04
CA ASP A 70 14.35 -17.73 18.97
C ASP A 70 13.09 -17.93 18.13
N LEU A 71 12.40 -16.84 17.76
CA LEU A 71 11.27 -16.87 16.84
C LEU A 71 11.66 -17.35 15.42
N PRO A 72 10.78 -18.08 14.71
CA PRO A 72 11.07 -18.58 13.37
C PRO A 72 11.12 -17.44 12.35
N THR A 73 12.06 -17.49 11.40
CA THR A 73 12.17 -16.48 10.33
C THR A 73 11.12 -16.61 9.24
N SER A 74 10.48 -17.77 9.13
CA SER A 74 9.40 -18.06 8.17
C SER A 74 8.54 -19.21 8.70
N LEU A 75 7.26 -19.24 8.30
CA LEU A 75 6.36 -20.39 8.51
C LEU A 75 5.55 -20.67 7.24
N VAL A 76 5.07 -21.90 7.08
CA VAL A 76 4.25 -22.34 5.93
C VAL A 76 3.06 -23.15 6.44
N PHE A 77 1.87 -22.81 5.96
CA PHE A 77 0.60 -23.45 6.31
C PHE A 77 -0.08 -24.01 5.07
N GLN A 78 -0.66 -25.22 5.18
CA GLN A 78 -1.60 -25.75 4.18
C GLN A 78 -3.01 -25.46 4.66
N TRP A 79 -3.67 -24.47 4.07
CA TRP A 79 -4.98 -23.99 4.47
C TRP A 79 -5.99 -24.16 3.33
N GLU A 80 -6.92 -25.09 3.53
CA GLU A 80 -7.85 -25.54 2.50
C GLU A 80 -7.08 -25.90 1.20
N GLY A 81 -7.33 -25.21 0.09
CA GLY A 81 -6.65 -25.46 -1.20
C GLY A 81 -5.38 -24.63 -1.45
N LEU A 82 -4.97 -23.77 -0.50
CA LEU A 82 -3.84 -22.85 -0.64
C LEU A 82 -2.69 -23.18 0.31
N LYS A 83 -1.45 -23.12 -0.19
CA LYS A 83 -0.27 -22.99 0.66
C LYS A 83 -0.02 -21.52 0.97
N VAL A 84 0.02 -21.16 2.25
CA VAL A 84 0.30 -19.79 2.70
C VAL A 84 1.63 -19.76 3.42
N GLY A 85 2.60 -19.04 2.85
CA GLY A 85 3.86 -18.71 3.49
C GLY A 85 3.75 -17.39 4.21
N ILE A 86 4.45 -17.27 5.34
CA ILE A 86 4.65 -15.99 6.03
C ILE A 86 6.13 -15.77 6.30
N ILE A 87 6.57 -14.53 6.09
CA ILE A 87 7.90 -14.02 6.43
C ILE A 87 7.72 -12.65 7.09
N ASN A 88 8.76 -12.15 7.76
CA ASN A 88 8.84 -10.71 7.98
C ASN A 88 9.17 -10.03 6.63
N GLY A 89 10.45 -9.96 6.25
CA GLY A 89 10.87 -9.27 5.03
C GLY A 89 12.27 -8.67 5.12
N TRP A 90 12.78 -8.39 6.32
CA TRP A 90 14.12 -7.84 6.55
C TRP A 90 15.28 -8.63 5.91
N SER A 91 15.08 -9.91 5.62
CA SER A 91 16.05 -10.79 4.97
C SER A 91 15.96 -10.83 3.44
N VAL A 92 14.98 -10.16 2.84
CA VAL A 92 14.78 -10.06 1.39
C VAL A 92 15.57 -8.86 0.87
N ILE A 93 16.41 -9.08 -0.15
CA ILE A 93 17.31 -8.04 -0.69
C ILE A 93 17.20 -8.04 -2.23
N PRO A 94 16.79 -6.92 -2.87
CA PRO A 94 16.30 -5.69 -2.23
C PRO A 94 15.02 -5.92 -1.42
N LYS A 95 14.80 -5.12 -0.37
CA LYS A 95 13.52 -5.13 0.36
C LYS A 95 12.41 -4.68 -0.60
N ASP A 96 11.24 -5.30 -0.46
CA ASP A 96 10.01 -5.08 -1.23
C ASP A 96 10.14 -5.30 -2.76
N ASP A 97 11.20 -5.97 -3.23
CA ASP A 97 11.37 -6.32 -4.65
C ASP A 97 10.50 -7.54 -5.02
N PRO A 98 9.57 -7.42 -6.00
CA PRO A 98 8.66 -8.52 -6.35
C PRO A 98 9.34 -9.77 -6.94
N LEU A 99 10.55 -9.66 -7.51
CA LEU A 99 11.30 -10.80 -8.06
C LEU A 99 12.11 -11.51 -6.97
N ALA A 100 12.61 -10.78 -5.98
CA ALA A 100 13.18 -11.34 -4.76
C ALA A 100 12.10 -12.07 -3.94
N LEU A 101 10.93 -11.44 -3.73
CA LEU A 101 9.77 -12.05 -3.08
C LEU A 101 9.25 -13.28 -3.85
N LEU A 102 9.18 -13.23 -5.20
CA LEU A 102 8.86 -14.40 -6.03
C LEU A 102 9.86 -15.55 -5.84
N SER A 103 11.14 -15.23 -5.68
CA SER A 103 12.19 -16.24 -5.45
C SER A 103 12.02 -16.91 -4.08
N VAL A 104 11.63 -16.15 -3.05
CA VAL A 104 11.29 -16.69 -1.72
C VAL A 104 10.00 -17.53 -1.76
N ALA A 105 8.93 -17.04 -2.39
CA ALA A 105 7.68 -17.79 -2.53
C ALA A 105 7.85 -19.13 -3.26
N ARG A 106 8.74 -19.18 -4.26
CA ARG A 106 9.13 -20.42 -4.96
C ARG A 106 9.99 -21.33 -4.09
N MET A 107 10.90 -20.79 -3.29
CA MET A 107 11.74 -21.57 -2.36
C MET A 107 10.92 -22.21 -1.22
N MET A 108 9.89 -21.52 -0.75
CA MET A 108 8.94 -22.02 0.26
C MET A 108 7.85 -22.94 -0.32
N ASP A 109 7.74 -23.04 -1.65
CA ASP A 109 6.65 -23.70 -2.39
C ASP A 109 5.25 -23.28 -1.90
N VAL A 110 4.99 -21.96 -1.83
CA VAL A 110 3.72 -21.39 -1.36
C VAL A 110 2.93 -20.76 -2.49
N ASP A 111 1.60 -20.71 -2.36
CA ASP A 111 0.67 -20.09 -3.32
C ASP A 111 0.38 -18.63 -2.98
N VAL A 112 0.36 -18.32 -1.69
CA VAL A 112 0.25 -16.98 -1.11
C VAL A 112 1.48 -16.72 -0.24
N LEU A 113 2.10 -15.55 -0.33
CA LEU A 113 3.15 -15.09 0.58
C LEU A 113 2.69 -13.82 1.30
N LEU A 114 2.72 -13.84 2.65
CA LEU A 114 2.54 -12.66 3.49
C LEU A 114 3.90 -12.12 3.95
N PHE A 115 4.07 -10.81 3.91
CA PHE A 115 5.32 -10.10 4.23
C PHE A 115 5.03 -8.71 4.81
N GLU A 116 6.00 -8.13 5.52
CA GLU A 116 6.00 -6.75 6.00
C GLU A 116 6.48 -5.80 4.89
N GLY A 117 5.72 -4.73 4.69
CA GLY A 117 5.95 -3.69 3.68
C GLY A 117 4.79 -2.67 3.72
N GLY A 118 4.51 -2.02 2.59
CA GLY A 118 3.34 -1.12 2.46
C GLY A 118 1.99 -1.88 2.48
N VAL A 119 0.87 -1.16 2.41
CA VAL A 119 -0.44 -1.80 2.14
C VAL A 119 -0.52 -2.15 0.66
N GLU A 120 -0.33 -3.42 0.31
CA GLU A 120 -0.35 -3.89 -1.07
C GLU A 120 -0.78 -5.36 -1.21
N ALA A 121 -1.39 -5.68 -2.36
CA ALA A 121 -1.62 -7.05 -2.80
C ALA A 121 -1.50 -7.14 -4.32
N TYR A 122 -0.76 -8.13 -4.82
CA TYR A 122 -0.51 -8.31 -6.25
C TYR A 122 -0.26 -9.79 -6.60
N THR A 123 -0.34 -10.12 -7.90
CA THR A 123 0.06 -11.44 -8.41
C THR A 123 1.29 -11.32 -9.30
N VAL A 124 2.28 -12.21 -9.09
CA VAL A 124 3.50 -12.29 -9.90
C VAL A 124 3.83 -13.77 -10.10
N GLY A 125 4.05 -14.19 -11.35
CA GLY A 125 4.54 -15.53 -11.68
C GLY A 125 3.65 -16.68 -11.17
N GLY A 126 2.32 -16.49 -11.13
CA GLY A 126 1.34 -17.46 -10.63
C GLY A 126 1.19 -17.52 -9.11
N LYS A 127 1.85 -16.61 -8.37
CA LYS A 127 1.82 -16.53 -6.90
C LYS A 127 1.20 -15.21 -6.43
N PHE A 128 0.51 -15.24 -5.30
CA PHE A 128 -0.16 -14.07 -4.71
C PHE A 128 0.67 -13.52 -3.54
N PHE A 129 0.85 -12.20 -3.51
CA PHE A 129 1.65 -11.49 -2.52
C PHE A 129 0.73 -10.51 -1.81
N VAL A 130 0.82 -10.45 -0.48
CA VAL A 130 0.03 -9.54 0.36
C VAL A 130 0.91 -9.01 1.49
N SER A 131 0.95 -7.69 1.63
CA SER A 131 1.44 -7.04 2.85
C SER A 131 0.28 -6.28 3.51
N PRO A 132 -0.01 -6.52 4.81
CA PRO A 132 -1.11 -5.84 5.51
C PRO A 132 -0.81 -4.38 5.87
N GLY A 133 0.41 -3.89 5.59
CA GLY A 133 0.86 -2.57 6.00
C GLY A 133 1.25 -2.51 7.49
N SER A 134 1.21 -1.30 8.05
CA SER A 134 1.68 -1.03 9.40
C SER A 134 0.51 -1.00 10.39
N GLY A 135 0.45 -1.97 11.31
CA GLY A 135 -0.65 -2.12 12.28
C GLY A 135 -0.87 -0.93 13.21
N THR A 136 0.11 -0.02 13.28
CA THR A 136 0.08 1.18 14.12
C THR A 136 0.34 2.48 13.34
N GLY A 137 0.60 2.40 12.04
CA GLY A 137 1.01 3.53 11.20
C GLY A 137 2.44 4.03 11.46
N VAL A 138 3.24 3.25 12.20
CA VAL A 138 4.67 3.49 12.38
C VAL A 138 5.42 3.26 11.06
N TRP A 139 6.36 4.15 10.74
CA TRP A 139 7.26 4.02 9.60
C TRP A 139 8.17 2.79 9.73
N ASP A 140 8.28 2.01 8.64
CA ASP A 140 8.99 0.72 8.57
C ASP A 140 10.46 0.85 8.13
N GLY A 141 10.91 2.06 7.77
CA GLY A 141 12.26 2.34 7.26
C GLY A 141 12.38 2.40 5.73
N VAL A 142 11.31 2.11 4.98
CA VAL A 142 11.26 2.23 3.52
C VAL A 142 10.45 3.46 3.13
N LEU A 143 10.84 4.15 2.05
CA LEU A 143 9.96 5.12 1.39
C LEU A 143 9.18 4.43 0.29
N HIS A 144 7.89 4.23 0.50
CA HIS A 144 6.96 3.64 -0.46
C HIS A 144 6.66 4.63 -1.60
N GLN A 145 6.15 4.16 -2.74
CA GLN A 145 6.05 5.03 -3.93
C GLN A 145 5.11 6.24 -3.71
N GLU A 146 3.98 6.01 -3.04
CA GLU A 146 3.02 7.05 -2.65
C GLU A 146 3.68 8.15 -1.77
N GLU A 147 4.57 7.76 -0.86
CA GLU A 147 5.33 8.68 0.00
C GLU A 147 6.37 9.47 -0.81
N LYS A 148 7.12 8.80 -1.71
CA LYS A 148 8.06 9.47 -2.62
C LYS A 148 7.34 10.52 -3.49
N ASP A 149 6.18 10.17 -4.04
CA ASP A 149 5.40 11.05 -4.91
C ASP A 149 4.82 12.23 -4.12
N ASN A 150 4.37 12.02 -2.89
CA ASN A 150 3.88 13.09 -2.01
C ASN A 150 5.02 14.03 -1.56
N ILE A 151 6.21 13.50 -1.25
CA ILE A 151 7.42 14.29 -1.00
C ILE A 151 7.81 15.11 -2.24
N ALA A 152 7.73 14.52 -3.45
CA ALA A 152 8.02 15.22 -4.69
C ALA A 152 7.03 16.38 -4.97
N LYS A 153 5.72 16.15 -4.77
CA LYS A 153 4.67 17.20 -4.85
C LYS A 153 4.97 18.35 -3.89
N ALA A 154 5.28 18.04 -2.63
CA ALA A 154 5.57 19.04 -1.59
C ALA A 154 6.82 19.88 -1.91
N LEU A 155 7.88 19.24 -2.42
CA LEU A 155 9.10 19.92 -2.85
C LEU A 155 8.88 20.83 -4.06
N GLU A 156 8.11 20.39 -5.05
CA GLU A 156 7.81 21.20 -6.23
C GLU A 156 6.86 22.37 -5.90
N ALA A 157 5.83 22.17 -5.08
CA ALA A 157 4.99 23.25 -4.59
C ALA A 157 5.81 24.31 -3.84
N ARG A 158 6.75 23.88 -2.98
CA ARG A 158 7.70 24.79 -2.32
C ARG A 158 8.59 25.53 -3.33
N ARG A 159 9.02 24.89 -4.43
CA ARG A 159 9.77 25.54 -5.53
C ARG A 159 8.93 26.62 -6.21
N LEU A 160 7.68 26.31 -6.57
CA LEU A 160 6.74 27.24 -7.22
C LEU A 160 6.41 28.43 -6.30
N VAL A 161 6.20 28.20 -5.00
CA VAL A 161 5.99 29.28 -4.02
C VAL A 161 7.25 30.14 -3.86
N ALA A 162 8.45 29.54 -3.80
CA ALA A 162 9.71 30.28 -3.71
C ALA A 162 10.03 31.10 -4.99
N ALA A 163 9.54 30.66 -6.15
CA ALA A 163 9.61 31.41 -7.41
C ALA A 163 8.56 32.54 -7.52
N GLY A 164 7.58 32.60 -6.61
CA GLY A 164 6.45 33.54 -6.66
C GLY A 164 5.36 33.16 -7.68
N GLU A 165 5.40 31.94 -8.22
CA GLU A 165 4.53 31.47 -9.31
C GLU A 165 3.10 31.13 -8.83
N LEU A 166 2.90 30.97 -7.52
CA LEU A 166 1.60 30.65 -6.89
C LEU A 166 0.85 31.85 -6.28
N GLU A 167 1.41 33.07 -6.26
CA GLU A 167 0.72 34.26 -5.71
C GLU A 167 -0.26 34.90 -6.71
N LYS A 168 -1.36 34.19 -7.04
CA LYS A 168 -2.47 34.72 -7.87
C LYS A 168 -3.79 33.92 -7.82
N ASP A 169 -4.50 33.95 -6.69
CA ASP A 169 -5.98 33.82 -6.76
C ASP A 169 -6.73 34.45 -5.56
N LYS A 170 -6.77 35.79 -5.51
CA LYS A 170 -7.66 36.54 -4.60
C LYS A 170 -8.95 36.94 -5.32
N ASN A 171 -9.78 35.97 -5.73
CA ASN A 171 -11.25 36.04 -5.78
C ASN A 171 -11.90 34.80 -6.40
N ARG A 172 -12.26 33.82 -5.56
CA ARG A 172 -13.40 32.91 -5.83
C ARG A 172 -14.28 32.79 -4.60
N GLU A 173 -15.16 33.78 -4.44
CA GLU A 173 -16.26 33.70 -3.47
C GLU A 173 -17.26 32.61 -3.87
N SER A 174 -17.94 32.05 -2.87
CA SER A 174 -18.91 30.97 -3.02
C SER A 174 -20.10 31.35 -3.91
N SER A 175 -20.39 30.52 -4.91
CA SER A 175 -21.71 30.49 -5.56
C SER A 175 -22.27 29.06 -5.59
N ASN A 176 -23.17 28.77 -4.64
CA ASN A 176 -23.94 27.53 -4.61
C ASN A 176 -25.31 27.80 -5.24
N GLY A 177 -25.61 27.20 -6.39
CA GLY A 177 -26.85 27.48 -7.13
C GLY A 177 -27.19 26.40 -8.16
N LYS A 178 -28.34 25.76 -8.00
CA LYS A 178 -28.89 24.77 -8.95
C LYS A 178 -29.51 25.44 -10.18
N SER A 179 -29.41 24.79 -11.34
CA SER A 179 -30.49 24.73 -12.35
C SER A 179 -30.23 23.59 -13.33
N ASN A 180 -31.25 23.22 -14.12
CA ASN A 180 -31.25 22.04 -14.97
C ASN A 180 -30.94 22.37 -16.44
N GLU A 181 -30.52 21.34 -17.18
CA GLU A 181 -30.82 20.97 -18.58
C GLU A 181 -31.82 21.82 -19.45
N PRO A 182 -31.82 21.69 -20.81
CA PRO A 182 -30.83 21.04 -21.71
C PRO A 182 -30.62 21.74 -23.11
N VAL A 183 -29.86 21.07 -24.01
CA VAL A 183 -29.80 21.16 -25.50
C VAL A 183 -29.34 22.47 -26.20
N GLU A 184 -28.30 22.40 -27.06
CA GLU A 184 -28.40 22.50 -28.56
C GLU A 184 -27.02 22.61 -29.26
N HIS A 185 -26.90 21.93 -30.42
CA HIS A 185 -25.90 22.19 -31.47
C HIS A 185 -26.50 23.10 -32.53
N PRO A 186 -25.68 23.87 -33.26
CA PRO A 186 -25.75 23.80 -34.73
C PRO A 186 -24.38 23.82 -35.44
N ASP A 187 -24.41 23.52 -36.75
CA ASP A 187 -23.26 23.19 -37.60
C ASP A 187 -22.64 24.36 -38.40
N GLY A 188 -21.43 24.12 -38.95
CA GLY A 188 -20.89 24.74 -40.18
C GLY A 188 -20.02 26.00 -40.00
N ASP A 189 -19.14 26.35 -40.95
CA ASP A 189 -18.62 25.65 -42.15
C ASP A 189 -17.32 26.34 -42.68
N SER A 190 -16.67 25.77 -43.69
CA SER A 190 -15.80 26.39 -44.71
C SER A 190 -14.28 26.62 -44.46
N THR A 191 -13.50 25.57 -44.79
CA THR A 191 -12.37 25.56 -45.76
C THR A 191 -11.29 26.66 -45.82
N HIS A 192 -10.01 26.26 -45.67
CA HIS A 192 -8.93 26.17 -46.71
C HIS A 192 -7.61 25.73 -46.03
N GLN A 193 -6.86 24.70 -46.48
CA GLN A 193 -5.82 24.70 -47.55
C GLN A 193 -4.70 25.73 -47.33
N LEU A 194 -3.38 25.43 -47.38
CA LEU A 194 -2.55 24.21 -47.59
C LEU A 194 -1.26 24.39 -46.70
N GLU A 195 -0.08 23.73 -46.76
CA GLU A 195 0.64 22.79 -47.66
C GLU A 195 1.42 21.73 -46.83
N ASN A 196 2.30 20.92 -47.45
CA ASN A 196 3.24 20.00 -46.79
C ASN A 196 4.71 20.42 -47.06
N SER A 197 5.63 20.19 -46.12
CA SER A 197 7.08 20.09 -46.42
C SER A 197 7.86 19.38 -45.30
N ASP A 198 8.49 18.23 -45.60
CA ASP A 198 9.30 17.43 -44.66
C ASP A 198 10.11 16.36 -45.44
N PRO A 199 11.20 15.75 -44.92
CA PRO A 199 12.18 16.22 -43.93
C PRO A 199 13.42 16.78 -44.70
N PRO A 200 14.64 16.19 -44.83
CA PRO A 200 15.40 15.10 -44.14
C PRO A 200 16.54 15.71 -43.25
N SER A 201 17.60 15.04 -42.77
CA SER A 201 18.16 13.69 -42.97
C SER A 201 19.01 13.19 -41.78
N THR A 202 18.86 11.90 -41.45
CA THR A 202 19.91 10.95 -40.98
C THR A 202 20.97 11.37 -39.95
N LEU A 203 20.97 10.68 -38.81
CA LEU A 203 22.08 9.78 -38.48
C LEU A 203 21.52 8.38 -38.17
N VAL A 204 22.33 7.35 -38.41
CA VAL A 204 22.02 5.93 -38.17
C VAL A 204 23.23 5.32 -37.49
N ASP A 205 23.01 4.51 -36.45
CA ASP A 205 23.85 3.34 -36.21
C ASP A 205 23.07 2.25 -35.44
N THR A 206 23.42 1.01 -35.72
CA THR A 206 22.90 -0.22 -35.10
C THR A 206 23.66 -0.54 -33.80
N ASP A 207 23.30 -1.49 -32.94
CA ASP A 207 22.66 -2.79 -33.22
C ASP A 207 21.90 -3.38 -32.00
N ALA A 208 21.31 -4.55 -32.20
CA ALA A 208 20.32 -5.16 -31.33
C ALA A 208 20.87 -5.75 -30.01
N ASN A 209 19.99 -5.81 -29.01
CA ASN A 209 19.72 -7.11 -28.39
C ASN A 209 18.21 -7.31 -28.18
N LYS A 210 17.73 -8.55 -28.35
CA LYS A 210 16.34 -8.94 -28.15
C LYS A 210 16.21 -9.76 -26.87
N THR A 211 15.41 -9.28 -25.94
CA THR A 211 14.84 -10.13 -24.87
C THR A 211 13.33 -9.90 -24.82
N SER A 212 12.57 -10.97 -24.63
CA SER A 212 11.11 -10.96 -24.73
C SER A 212 10.45 -10.14 -23.62
N SER A 213 9.44 -9.34 -24.01
CA SER A 213 8.46 -8.77 -23.09
C SER A 213 7.76 -9.88 -22.30
N ALA A 214 7.92 -9.88 -20.98
CA ALA A 214 7.04 -10.62 -20.09
C ALA A 214 5.79 -9.77 -19.82
N ASP A 215 4.60 -10.28 -20.15
CA ASP A 215 3.35 -9.59 -19.82
C ASP A 215 3.28 -9.37 -18.31
N THR A 216 3.32 -8.09 -17.92
CA THR A 216 3.27 -7.67 -16.52
C THR A 216 1.91 -7.00 -16.30
N SER A 217 0.89 -7.84 -16.08
CA SER A 217 -0.48 -7.41 -15.81
C SER A 217 -0.60 -6.77 -14.42
N LYS A 218 -0.08 -5.54 -14.31
CA LYS A 218 -0.27 -4.66 -13.14
C LYS A 218 -1.73 -4.21 -13.06
N GLU A 219 -2.57 -5.01 -12.43
CA GLU A 219 -3.77 -4.48 -11.76
C GLU A 219 -3.32 -3.83 -10.44
N GLU A 220 -2.72 -2.63 -10.55
CA GLU A 220 -2.44 -1.80 -9.38
C GLU A 220 -3.77 -1.38 -8.74
N ILE A 221 -3.91 -1.64 -7.44
CA ILE A 221 -5.02 -1.13 -6.65
C ILE A 221 -4.84 0.39 -6.52
N VAL A 222 -5.48 1.14 -7.41
CA VAL A 222 -5.58 2.60 -7.31
C VAL A 222 -6.43 2.93 -6.09
N LYS A 223 -5.78 3.06 -4.93
CA LYS A 223 -6.40 3.51 -3.69
C LYS A 223 -6.97 4.91 -3.89
N ASP A 224 -8.19 5.15 -3.43
CA ASP A 224 -8.74 6.51 -3.35
C ASP A 224 -8.26 7.20 -2.06
N SER A 225 -6.93 7.39 -2.00
CA SER A 225 -6.21 8.21 -1.02
C SER A 225 -5.96 9.64 -1.56
N ASN A 226 -6.76 10.11 -2.54
CA ASN A 226 -6.65 11.42 -3.19
C ASN A 226 -7.05 12.63 -2.31
N LYS A 227 -6.56 12.68 -1.07
CA LYS A 227 -6.23 13.95 -0.43
C LYS A 227 -4.85 14.36 -0.94
N ASP A 228 -4.82 15.32 -1.86
CA ASP A 228 -3.57 16.01 -2.23
C ASP A 228 -2.86 16.48 -0.94
N PRO A 229 -1.57 16.15 -0.71
CA PRO A 229 -0.84 16.55 0.50
C PRO A 229 -0.73 18.07 0.69
N LEU A 230 -1.09 18.88 -0.32
CA LEU A 230 -1.15 20.33 -0.28
C LEU A 230 -2.56 20.88 0.01
N ALA A 231 -3.59 20.02 0.01
CA ALA A 231 -4.99 20.44 0.11
C ALA A 231 -5.30 21.06 1.49
N GLY A 232 -5.51 22.37 1.49
CA GLY A 232 -5.85 23.15 2.68
C GLY A 232 -4.67 23.85 3.35
N LEU A 233 -3.43 23.64 2.88
CA LEU A 233 -2.27 24.41 3.34
C LEU A 233 -2.22 25.79 2.68
N SER A 234 -1.92 26.81 3.49
CA SER A 234 -1.66 28.16 2.98
C SER A 234 -0.28 28.27 2.32
N VAL A 235 -0.11 29.32 1.50
CA VAL A 235 1.18 29.67 0.88
C VAL A 235 2.25 29.90 1.95
N GLU A 236 1.87 30.43 3.12
CA GLU A 236 2.74 30.67 4.26
C GLU A 236 3.18 29.36 4.94
N GLU A 237 2.28 28.39 5.12
CA GLU A 237 2.62 27.06 5.66
C GLU A 237 3.56 26.29 4.71
N ILE A 238 3.33 26.37 3.40
CA ILE A 238 4.21 25.80 2.37
C ILE A 238 5.59 26.48 2.35
N LYS A 239 5.68 27.79 2.67
CA LYS A 239 6.97 28.50 2.87
C LYS A 239 7.73 27.99 4.10
N THR A 240 7.04 27.62 5.18
CA THR A 240 7.65 27.20 6.45
C THR A 240 8.01 25.72 6.56
N LEU A 241 7.38 24.85 5.76
CA LEU A 241 7.52 23.38 5.79
C LEU A 241 9.01 22.92 5.89
N ALA A 242 9.39 22.46 7.07
CA ALA A 242 10.71 21.92 7.38
C ALA A 242 10.76 20.41 7.07
N THR A 243 11.97 19.85 6.97
CA THR A 243 12.16 18.40 6.76
C THR A 243 11.61 17.54 7.91
N GLN A 244 11.29 18.16 9.05
CA GLN A 244 10.66 17.51 10.21
C GLN A 244 9.13 17.40 10.04
N ASP A 245 8.50 18.39 9.39
CA ASP A 245 7.07 18.40 9.09
C ASP A 245 6.70 17.41 7.97
N ILE A 246 7.70 16.92 7.22
CA ILE A 246 7.53 15.86 6.23
C ILE A 246 7.18 14.51 6.89
N SER A 247 7.46 14.32 8.19
CA SER A 247 7.20 13.06 8.91
C SER A 247 5.74 12.59 8.84
N THR A 248 4.77 13.50 8.77
CA THR A 248 3.34 13.18 8.58
C THR A 248 3.04 12.52 7.23
N PHE A 249 3.89 12.71 6.22
CA PHE A 249 3.82 12.04 4.90
C PHE A 249 4.77 10.84 4.76
N MET A 250 5.48 10.47 5.84
CA MET A 250 6.38 9.31 5.92
C MET A 250 5.88 8.24 6.90
N SER A 251 4.77 8.49 7.60
CA SER A 251 4.13 7.50 8.47
C SER A 251 2.98 6.88 7.68
N PRO A 252 3.01 5.57 7.36
CA PRO A 252 1.90 4.93 6.66
C PRO A 252 0.61 5.01 7.48
N LEU A 253 -0.54 4.97 6.81
CA LEU A 253 -1.83 4.91 7.50
C LEU A 253 -1.94 3.58 8.28
N PRO A 254 -2.39 3.59 9.57
CA PRO A 254 -2.53 2.36 10.33
C PRO A 254 -3.43 1.36 9.61
N SER A 255 -3.00 0.11 9.51
CA SER A 255 -3.61 -0.87 8.60
C SER A 255 -3.42 -2.33 9.02
N PHE A 256 -4.38 -3.18 8.67
CA PHE A 256 -4.27 -4.63 8.77
C PHE A 256 -5.08 -5.30 7.65
N CYS A 257 -4.96 -6.62 7.50
CA CYS A 257 -5.85 -7.34 6.58
C CYS A 257 -6.48 -8.61 7.19
N LEU A 258 -7.66 -8.96 6.66
CA LEU A 258 -8.32 -10.24 6.89
C LEU A 258 -8.36 -11.06 5.61
N LEU A 259 -7.98 -12.34 5.68
CA LEU A 259 -8.07 -13.31 4.59
C LEU A 259 -9.19 -14.31 4.89
N ASP A 260 -10.25 -14.30 4.07
CA ASP A 260 -11.30 -15.32 4.05
C ASP A 260 -10.96 -16.33 2.94
N ILE A 261 -10.23 -17.39 3.34
CA ILE A 261 -9.78 -18.48 2.48
C ILE A 261 -10.89 -19.51 2.35
N LYS A 262 -11.24 -19.92 1.12
CA LYS A 262 -12.27 -20.91 0.78
C LYS A 262 -11.82 -21.76 -0.40
N GLY A 263 -11.38 -22.99 -0.13
CA GLY A 263 -10.75 -23.85 -1.13
C GLY A 263 -9.52 -23.18 -1.74
N ILE A 264 -9.54 -22.94 -3.06
CA ILE A 264 -8.48 -22.27 -3.84
C ILE A 264 -8.70 -20.76 -4.01
N VAL A 265 -9.68 -20.18 -3.31
CA VAL A 265 -10.00 -18.73 -3.34
C VAL A 265 -9.57 -18.08 -2.03
N CYS A 266 -8.96 -16.90 -2.11
CA CYS A 266 -8.67 -16.04 -0.96
C CYS A 266 -9.36 -14.68 -1.17
N THR A 267 -10.37 -14.37 -0.37
CA THR A 267 -10.97 -13.04 -0.33
C THR A 267 -10.22 -12.20 0.69
N LEU A 268 -9.60 -11.11 0.25
CA LEU A 268 -8.78 -10.23 1.08
C LEU A 268 -9.56 -8.95 1.40
N TYR A 269 -9.54 -8.55 2.66
CA TYR A 269 -10.11 -7.30 3.15
C TYR A 269 -9.01 -6.48 3.82
N PHE A 270 -8.64 -5.34 3.24
CA PHE A 270 -7.75 -4.37 3.90
C PHE A 270 -8.59 -3.45 4.77
N TYR A 271 -8.15 -3.25 6.01
CA TYR A 271 -8.70 -2.28 6.94
C TYR A 271 -7.66 -1.17 7.10
N THR A 272 -8.02 0.07 6.82
CA THR A 272 -7.10 1.23 6.90
C THR A 272 -7.76 2.37 7.67
N LEU A 273 -7.07 2.89 8.68
CA LEU A 273 -7.54 3.99 9.52
C LEU A 273 -7.18 5.34 8.86
N VAL A 274 -8.20 6.13 8.52
CA VAL A 274 -8.08 7.41 7.83
C VAL A 274 -9.03 8.40 8.49
N ASP A 275 -8.52 9.54 8.98
CA ASP A 275 -9.34 10.57 9.67
C ASP A 275 -10.20 10.01 10.84
N GLU A 276 -9.62 9.10 11.64
CA GLU A 276 -10.30 8.30 12.69
C GLU A 276 -11.36 7.28 12.21
N GLU A 277 -11.72 7.24 10.92
CA GLU A 277 -12.63 6.26 10.32
C GLU A 277 -11.87 5.06 9.74
N VAL A 278 -12.44 3.85 9.83
CA VAL A 278 -11.83 2.64 9.25
C VAL A 278 -12.44 2.37 7.87
N LYS A 279 -11.68 2.68 6.82
CA LYS A 279 -11.99 2.27 5.44
C LYS A 279 -11.74 0.77 5.26
N ILE A 280 -12.51 0.14 4.38
CA ILE A 280 -12.39 -1.29 4.07
C ILE A 280 -12.36 -1.50 2.56
N ASP A 281 -11.19 -1.88 2.04
CA ASP A 281 -11.01 -2.26 0.63
C ASP A 281 -11.06 -3.78 0.48
N LYS A 282 -11.52 -4.27 -0.68
CA LYS A 282 -11.73 -5.71 -0.91
C LYS A 282 -11.13 -6.18 -2.24
N LEU A 283 -10.28 -7.21 -2.16
CA LEU A 283 -9.74 -7.95 -3.31
C LEU A 283 -10.19 -9.43 -3.25
N THR A 284 -10.10 -10.16 -4.36
CA THR A 284 -10.31 -11.62 -4.37
C THR A 284 -9.30 -12.28 -5.30
N TYR A 285 -8.40 -13.07 -4.72
CA TYR A 285 -7.48 -13.95 -5.45
C TYR A 285 -8.11 -15.33 -5.64
N ARG A 286 -7.83 -15.96 -6.77
CA ARG A 286 -8.10 -17.37 -7.03
C ARG A 286 -6.83 -18.00 -7.60
N LYS A 287 -6.36 -19.07 -6.98
CA LYS A 287 -5.28 -19.89 -7.54
C LYS A 287 -5.75 -20.54 -8.84
N GLU A 288 -4.90 -20.49 -9.85
CA GLU A 288 -5.06 -21.19 -11.13
C GLU A 288 -4.59 -22.65 -11.00
N ASP A 289 -5.13 -23.52 -11.86
CA ASP A 289 -4.95 -24.99 -11.81
C ASP A 289 -3.68 -25.48 -12.53
#